data_AF-A0AA42YUI5-F1
#
_entry.id   AF-A0AA42YUI5-F1
#
_cell.length_a   1.000
_cell.length_b   1.000
_cell.length_c   1.000
_cell.angle_alpha   90.00
_cell.angle_beta   90.00
_cell.angle_gamma   90.00
#
_symmetry.space_group_name_H-M   'P 1'
#
loop_
_entity.id
_entity.type
_entity.pdbx_description
1 polymer ?
#
loop_
_entity_poly.entity_id
_entity_poly.type
_entity_poly.pdbx_seq_one_letter_code
_entity_poly.pdbx_strand_id
1 'polypeptide(L)'
;KDITEKVRAEKALHKAKNELECRVKERTRALEIKTNSLEEINTAIKVLLKKREEDKEELAYNVLTNVKELVGPYLKKIKKTKLDDTQKTFLSIMESNLNEIISPFARKMSLKYLNLTPTEIRIANLIRHGSPTKKIAELLNQSPRTVETHRKNIRRKIGLGGKRANLRSHLLSFDD
;
A
#
# COMPACT_ATOMS: atom_id res chain seq x y z
N LYS A 1 -38.59 69.06 17.75
CA LYS A 1 -38.14 68.47 16.47
C LYS A 1 -37.29 67.21 16.67
N ASP A 2 -36.58 67.09 17.79
CA ASP A 2 -35.62 66.02 18.12
C ASP A 2 -36.21 64.59 18.26
N ILE A 3 -37.38 64.45 18.87
CA ILE A 3 -37.98 63.13 19.20
C ILE A 3 -38.34 62.33 17.93
N THR A 4 -38.78 63.01 16.87
CA THR A 4 -39.20 62.36 15.61
C THR A 4 -38.02 61.81 14.81
N GLU A 5 -36.86 62.46 14.89
CA GLU A 5 -35.63 62.01 14.22
C GLU A 5 -35.03 60.80 14.95
N LYS A 6 -35.02 60.81 16.29
CA LYS A 6 -34.57 59.67 17.10
C LYS A 6 -35.39 58.40 16.85
N VAL A 7 -36.72 58.50 16.81
CA VAL A 7 -37.60 57.34 16.55
C VAL A 7 -37.43 56.81 15.11
N ARG A 8 -37.17 57.69 14.13
CA ARG A 8 -36.86 57.26 12.75
C ARG A 8 -35.52 56.54 12.68
N ALA A 9 -34.50 57.03 13.38
CA ALA A 9 -33.19 56.40 13.45
C ALA A 9 -33.25 55.01 14.12
N GLU A 10 -34.01 54.86 15.21
CA GLU A 10 -34.21 53.56 15.88
C GLU A 10 -34.94 52.55 14.98
N LYS A 11 -35.97 52.96 14.24
CA LYS A 11 -36.66 52.11 13.27
C LYS A 11 -35.75 51.68 12.11
N ALA A 12 -34.93 52.61 11.60
CA ALA A 12 -33.96 52.30 10.55
C ALA A 12 -32.88 51.32 11.05
N LEU A 13 -32.39 51.51 12.27
CA LEU A 13 -31.43 50.62 12.92
C LEU A 13 -32.02 49.21 13.13
N HIS A 14 -33.27 49.12 13.60
CA HIS A 14 -33.96 47.84 13.78
C HIS A 14 -34.15 47.11 12.44
N LYS A 15 -34.55 47.84 11.38
CA LYS A 15 -34.68 47.27 10.04
C LYS A 15 -33.34 46.76 9.50
N ALA A 16 -32.28 47.56 9.62
CA ALA A 16 -30.93 47.18 9.19
C ALA A 16 -30.40 45.96 9.97
N LYS A 17 -30.68 45.87 11.27
CA LYS A 17 -30.34 44.71 12.10
C LYS A 17 -31.05 43.45 11.61
N ASN A 18 -32.35 43.50 11.37
CA ASN A 18 -33.12 42.36 10.88
C ASN A 18 -32.64 41.90 9.49
N GLU A 19 -32.33 42.84 8.60
CA GLU A 19 -31.75 42.55 7.28
C GLU A 19 -30.36 41.91 7.37
N LEU A 20 -29.55 42.33 8.34
CA LEU A 20 -28.24 41.74 8.60
C LEU A 20 -28.37 40.32 9.18
N GLU A 21 -29.27 40.11 10.14
CA GLU A 21 -29.56 38.79 10.72
C GLU A 21 -30.05 37.82 9.65
N CYS A 22 -30.93 38.27 8.74
CA CYS A 22 -31.38 37.47 7.61
C CYS A 22 -30.21 37.06 6.70
N ARG A 23 -29.37 38.03 6.30
CA ARG A 23 -28.17 37.76 5.48
C ARG A 23 -27.19 36.81 6.14
N VAL A 24 -26.92 36.99 7.44
CA VAL A 24 -26.03 36.09 8.19
C VAL A 24 -26.62 34.68 8.17
N LYS A 25 -27.92 34.52 8.44
CA LYS A 25 -28.58 33.21 8.43
C LYS A 25 -28.50 32.53 7.05
N GLU A 26 -28.75 33.26 5.97
CA GLU A 26 -28.64 32.75 4.60
C GLU A 26 -27.20 32.33 4.28
N ARG A 27 -26.21 33.15 4.64
CA ARG A 27 -24.79 32.86 4.41
C ARG A 27 -24.31 31.68 5.24
N THR A 28 -24.73 31.56 6.50
CA THR A 28 -24.42 30.41 7.36
C THR A 28 -24.98 29.14 6.76
N ARG A 29 -26.24 29.14 6.30
CA ARG A 29 -26.85 27.98 5.64
C ARG A 29 -26.12 27.61 4.34
N ALA A 30 -25.75 28.60 3.53
CA ALA A 30 -25.00 28.37 2.30
C ALA A 30 -23.60 27.80 2.57
N LEU A 31 -22.94 28.26 3.65
CA LEU A 31 -21.65 27.72 4.09
C LEU A 31 -21.78 26.28 4.58
N GLU A 32 -22.80 25.97 5.37
CA GLU A 32 -23.06 24.61 5.87
C GLU A 32 -23.27 23.60 4.73
N ILE A 33 -24.07 23.96 3.72
CA ILE A 33 -24.26 23.13 2.51
C ILE A 33 -22.93 22.91 1.79
N LYS A 34 -22.12 23.97 1.63
CA LYS A 34 -20.80 23.85 0.99
C LYS A 34 -19.84 22.98 1.79
N THR A 35 -19.82 23.11 3.11
CA THR A 35 -18.97 22.30 3.99
C THR A 35 -19.33 20.83 3.88
N ASN A 36 -20.62 20.48 3.94
CA ASN A 36 -21.07 19.10 3.80
C ASN A 36 -20.69 18.53 2.43
N SER A 37 -20.89 19.30 1.36
CA SER A 37 -20.47 18.90 0.00
C SER A 37 -18.96 18.66 -0.10
N LEU A 38 -18.14 19.50 0.53
CA LEU A 38 -16.69 19.31 0.57
C LEU A 38 -16.29 18.05 1.36
N GLU A 39 -16.98 17.74 2.46
CA GLU A 39 -16.75 16.52 3.24
C GLU A 39 -17.10 15.26 2.45
N GLU A 40 -18.20 15.27 1.71
CA GLU A 40 -18.59 14.18 0.81
C GLU A 40 -17.55 13.96 -0.30
N ILE A 41 -17.11 15.04 -0.97
CA ILE A 41 -16.09 14.97 -2.01
C ILE A 41 -14.77 14.44 -1.45
N ASN A 42 -14.34 14.94 -0.28
CA ASN A 42 -13.12 14.46 0.38
C ASN A 42 -13.20 12.97 0.71
N THR A 43 -14.37 12.49 1.12
CA THR A 43 -14.61 11.07 1.39
C THR A 43 -14.54 10.25 0.10
N ALA A 44 -15.18 10.69 -0.97
CA ALA A 44 -15.12 10.05 -2.28
C ALA A 44 -13.67 9.97 -2.80
N ILE A 45 -12.89 11.05 -2.69
CA ILE A 45 -11.47 11.06 -3.06
C ILE A 45 -10.67 10.03 -2.26
N LYS A 46 -10.86 9.95 -0.94
CA LYS A 46 -10.18 8.95 -0.09
C LYS A 46 -10.50 7.52 -0.53
N VAL A 47 -11.77 7.23 -0.83
CA VAL A 47 -12.19 5.91 -1.32
C VAL A 47 -11.54 5.60 -2.67
N LEU A 48 -11.56 6.55 -3.61
CA LEU A 48 -10.94 6.39 -4.92
C LEU A 48 -9.43 6.19 -4.84
N LEU A 49 -8.74 6.91 -3.96
CA LEU A 49 -7.30 6.74 -3.72
C LEU A 49 -6.98 5.34 -3.19
N LYS A 50 -7.79 4.84 -2.24
CA LYS A 50 -7.63 3.49 -1.72
C LYS A 50 -7.84 2.44 -2.82
N LYS A 51 -8.91 2.58 -3.60
CA LYS A 51 -9.21 1.65 -4.71
C LYS A 51 -8.11 1.65 -5.77
N ARG A 52 -7.58 2.82 -6.12
CA ARG A 52 -6.43 2.95 -7.03
C ARG A 52 -5.20 2.21 -6.53
N GLU A 53 -4.95 2.22 -5.22
CA GLU A 53 -3.80 1.50 -4.66
C GLU A 53 -4.01 -0.01 -4.70
N GLU A 54 -5.22 -0.49 -4.40
CA GLU A 54 -5.61 -1.90 -4.52
C GLU A 54 -5.47 -2.39 -5.97
N ASP A 55 -5.98 -1.64 -6.94
CA ASP A 55 -5.91 -2.00 -8.37
C ASP A 55 -4.44 -2.06 -8.87
N LYS A 56 -3.58 -1.17 -8.38
CA LYS A 56 -2.13 -1.23 -8.66
C LYS A 56 -1.48 -2.48 -8.09
N GLU A 57 -1.87 -2.90 -6.89
CA GLU A 57 -1.37 -4.15 -6.28
C GLU A 57 -1.83 -5.37 -7.07
N GLU A 58 -3.09 -5.40 -7.50
CA GLU A 58 -3.62 -6.49 -8.33
C GLU A 58 -2.93 -6.57 -9.68
N LEU A 59 -2.72 -5.44 -10.37
CA LEU A 59 -2.00 -5.40 -11.63
C LEU A 59 -0.55 -5.90 -11.46
N ALA A 60 0.13 -5.48 -10.39
CA ALA A 60 1.49 -5.93 -10.08
C ALA A 60 1.57 -7.45 -9.86
N TYR A 61 0.58 -8.02 -9.16
CA TYR A 61 0.47 -9.46 -8.95
C TYR A 61 0.29 -10.21 -10.27
N ASN A 62 -0.65 -9.75 -11.11
CA ASN A 62 -0.98 -10.41 -12.37
C ASN A 62 0.21 -10.40 -13.32
N VAL A 63 0.90 -9.26 -13.46
CA VAL A 63 2.11 -9.16 -14.29
C VAL A 63 3.20 -10.11 -13.79
N LEU A 64 3.49 -10.11 -12.49
CA LEU A 64 4.57 -10.94 -11.93
C LEU A 64 4.26 -12.44 -12.07
N THR A 65 3.02 -12.85 -11.80
CA THR A 65 2.56 -14.24 -11.96
C THR A 65 2.67 -14.66 -13.42
N ASN A 66 2.12 -13.86 -14.34
CA ASN A 66 2.13 -14.19 -15.76
C ASN A 66 3.56 -14.34 -16.30
N VAL A 67 4.49 -13.45 -15.93
CA VAL A 67 5.88 -13.59 -16.37
C VAL A 67 6.53 -14.84 -15.75
N LYS A 68 6.37 -15.07 -14.44
CA LYS A 68 7.03 -16.21 -13.77
C LYS A 68 6.46 -17.57 -14.18
N GLU A 69 5.15 -17.66 -14.40
CA GLU A 69 4.42 -18.91 -14.65
C GLU A 69 4.19 -19.19 -16.13
N LEU A 70 3.99 -18.18 -16.97
CA LEU A 70 3.73 -18.36 -18.40
C LEU A 70 4.97 -18.15 -19.26
N VAL A 71 5.90 -17.26 -18.90
CA VAL A 71 7.11 -16.97 -19.70
C VAL A 71 8.33 -17.72 -19.17
N GLY A 72 8.54 -17.67 -17.85
CA GLY A 72 9.69 -18.25 -17.15
C GLY A 72 9.97 -19.73 -17.47
N PRO A 73 8.97 -20.63 -17.55
CA PRO A 73 9.22 -22.03 -17.87
C PRO A 73 9.79 -22.24 -19.27
N TYR A 74 9.36 -21.46 -20.26
CA TYR A 74 9.85 -21.58 -21.63
C TYR A 74 11.26 -21.01 -21.79
N LEU A 75 11.57 -19.89 -21.14
CA LEU A 75 12.95 -19.38 -21.07
C LEU A 75 13.92 -20.43 -20.50
N LYS A 76 13.52 -21.10 -19.42
CA LYS A 76 14.28 -22.21 -18.82
C LYS A 76 14.40 -23.42 -19.76
N LYS A 77 13.37 -23.75 -20.54
CA LYS A 77 13.42 -24.84 -21.53
C LYS A 77 14.36 -24.50 -22.69
N ILE A 78 14.28 -23.28 -23.24
CA ILE A 78 15.14 -22.80 -24.32
C ILE A 78 16.60 -22.79 -23.87
N LYS A 79 16.91 -22.34 -22.64
CA LYS A 79 18.27 -22.41 -22.09
C LYS A 79 18.89 -23.81 -22.03
N LYS A 80 18.07 -24.86 -22.06
CA LYS A 80 18.53 -26.26 -22.03
C LYS A 80 18.73 -26.85 -23.43
N THR A 81 18.33 -26.15 -24.49
CA THR A 81 18.57 -26.60 -25.87
C THR A 81 20.00 -26.24 -26.31
N LYS A 82 20.44 -26.78 -27.45
CA LYS A 82 21.69 -26.32 -28.07
C LYS A 82 21.44 -24.95 -28.71
N LEU A 83 21.95 -23.92 -28.04
CA LEU A 83 21.95 -22.54 -28.53
C LEU A 83 23.35 -22.18 -29.03
N ASP A 84 23.41 -21.44 -30.14
CA ASP A 84 24.63 -20.75 -30.55
C ASP A 84 24.91 -19.52 -29.67
N ASP A 85 26.09 -18.90 -29.79
CA ASP A 85 26.49 -17.80 -28.91
C ASP A 85 25.69 -16.51 -29.15
N THR A 86 25.22 -16.29 -30.37
CA THR A 86 24.34 -15.17 -30.71
C THR A 86 22.97 -15.34 -30.04
N GLN A 87 22.39 -16.53 -30.12
CA GLN A 87 21.12 -16.90 -29.47
C GLN A 87 21.20 -16.80 -27.95
N LYS A 88 22.30 -17.25 -27.34
CA LYS A 88 22.53 -17.09 -25.89
C LYS A 88 22.55 -15.61 -25.48
N THR A 89 23.22 -14.78 -26.29
CA THR A 89 23.32 -13.34 -26.04
C THR A 89 21.93 -12.68 -26.08
N PHE A 90 21.14 -12.95 -27.13
CA PHE A 90 19.77 -12.43 -27.20
C PHE A 90 18.88 -12.92 -26.06
N LEU A 91 18.98 -14.20 -25.69
CA LEU A 91 18.20 -14.76 -24.59
C LEU A 91 18.54 -14.12 -23.24
N SER A 92 19.83 -13.83 -23.00
CA SER A 92 20.29 -13.11 -21.81
C SER A 92 19.71 -11.69 -21.73
N ILE A 93 19.73 -10.95 -22.86
CA ILE A 93 19.15 -9.61 -22.94
C ILE A 93 17.64 -9.65 -22.69
N MET A 94 16.93 -10.60 -23.30
CA MET A 94 15.48 -10.76 -23.07
C MET A 94 15.15 -11.04 -21.61
N GLU A 95 15.91 -11.91 -20.96
CA GLU A 95 15.73 -12.18 -19.53
C GLU A 95 16.04 -10.97 -18.66
N SER A 96 17.11 -10.23 -18.96
CA SER A 96 17.45 -9.00 -18.24
C SER A 96 16.33 -7.98 -18.35
N ASN A 97 15.84 -7.73 -19.56
CA ASN A 97 14.74 -6.79 -19.81
C ASN A 97 13.45 -7.23 -19.10
N LEU A 98 13.13 -8.52 -19.12
CA LEU A 98 11.97 -9.05 -18.40
C LEU A 98 12.12 -8.88 -16.89
N ASN A 99 13.32 -9.13 -16.34
CA ASN A 99 13.62 -8.91 -14.93
C ASN A 99 13.53 -7.43 -14.53
N GLU A 100 13.98 -6.52 -15.38
CA GLU A 100 13.82 -5.07 -15.18
C GLU A 100 12.35 -4.65 -15.19
N ILE A 101 11.54 -5.18 -16.12
CA ILE A 101 10.10 -4.91 -16.19
C ILE A 101 9.39 -5.40 -14.91
N ILE A 102 9.76 -6.57 -14.38
CA ILE A 102 9.11 -7.13 -13.19
C ILE A 102 9.71 -6.66 -11.86
N SER A 103 10.93 -6.11 -11.84
CA SER A 103 11.64 -5.66 -10.63
C SER A 103 10.86 -4.67 -9.75
N PRO A 104 10.19 -3.63 -10.31
CA PRO A 104 9.36 -2.72 -9.53
C PRO A 104 8.22 -3.45 -8.78
N PHE A 105 7.67 -4.49 -9.40
CA PHE A 105 6.59 -5.29 -8.82
C PHE A 105 7.13 -6.34 -7.84
N ALA A 106 8.28 -6.96 -8.14
CA ALA A 106 8.92 -7.95 -7.28
C ALA A 106 9.35 -7.37 -5.92
N ARG A 107 9.91 -6.15 -5.87
CA ARG A 107 10.30 -5.49 -4.61
C ARG A 107 9.12 -5.19 -3.69
N LYS A 108 7.97 -4.81 -4.26
CA LYS A 108 6.74 -4.53 -3.50
C LYS A 108 6.06 -5.84 -3.03
N MET A 109 6.28 -6.92 -3.78
CA MET A 109 5.54 -8.18 -3.62
C MET A 109 6.34 -9.32 -2.99
N SER A 110 7.69 -9.25 -2.90
CA SER A 110 8.57 -10.26 -2.28
C SER A 110 8.21 -10.56 -0.82
N LEU A 111 7.52 -9.63 -0.16
CA LEU A 111 6.97 -9.80 1.18
C LEU A 111 5.59 -10.47 1.21
N LYS A 112 4.75 -10.30 0.18
CA LYS A 112 3.42 -10.92 0.06
C LYS A 112 3.45 -12.30 -0.65
N TYR A 113 4.37 -12.54 -1.60
CA TYR A 113 4.46 -13.77 -2.43
C TYR A 113 4.87 -15.05 -1.69
N LEU A 114 5.37 -14.94 -0.47
CA LEU A 114 5.79 -16.09 0.33
C LEU A 114 4.59 -16.82 0.97
N ASN A 115 3.35 -16.55 0.51
CA ASN A 115 2.08 -16.99 1.13
C ASN A 115 2.05 -16.76 2.65
N LEU A 116 2.74 -15.72 3.10
CA LEU A 116 2.84 -15.35 4.49
C LEU A 116 1.59 -14.57 4.90
N THR A 117 1.07 -14.91 6.07
CA THR A 117 0.03 -14.11 6.73
C THR A 117 0.60 -12.73 7.10
N PRO A 118 -0.24 -11.70 7.31
CA PRO A 118 0.24 -10.36 7.69
C PRO A 118 1.21 -10.35 8.89
N THR A 119 0.95 -11.21 9.88
CA THR A 119 1.83 -11.39 11.05
C THR A 119 3.18 -12.02 10.67
N GLU A 120 3.17 -13.02 9.79
CA GLU A 120 4.39 -13.64 9.28
C GLU A 120 5.21 -12.69 8.40
N ILE A 121 4.56 -11.78 7.65
CA ILE A 121 5.24 -10.71 6.89
C ILE A 121 5.97 -9.76 7.85
N ARG A 122 5.31 -9.29 8.91
CA ARG A 122 5.91 -8.43 9.94
C ARG A 122 7.13 -9.11 10.58
N ILE A 123 7.00 -10.38 10.93
CA ILE A 123 8.08 -11.16 11.53
C ILE A 123 9.23 -11.39 10.53
N ALA A 124 8.95 -11.71 9.27
CA ALA A 124 9.95 -11.88 8.22
C ALA A 124 10.77 -10.60 7.98
N ASN A 125 10.12 -9.42 7.99
CA ASN A 125 10.80 -8.13 7.89
C ASN A 125 11.75 -7.89 9.06
N LEU A 126 11.31 -8.14 10.30
CA LEU A 126 12.17 -7.98 11.48
C LEU A 126 13.36 -8.95 11.46
N ILE A 127 13.18 -10.17 10.92
CA ILE A 127 14.26 -11.14 10.72
C ILE A 127 15.27 -10.65 9.68
N ARG A 128 14.80 -10.04 8.57
CA ARG A 128 15.68 -9.42 7.55
C ARG A 128 16.60 -8.36 8.16
N HIS A 129 16.05 -7.50 9.02
CA HIS A 129 16.80 -6.49 9.78
C HIS A 129 17.69 -7.07 10.90
N GLY A 130 17.81 -8.40 11.02
CA GLY A 130 18.70 -9.03 11.99
C GLY A 130 18.15 -9.08 13.41
N SER A 131 16.85 -8.85 13.62
CA SER A 131 16.27 -8.88 14.96
C SER A 131 16.20 -10.32 15.51
N PRO A 132 16.71 -10.58 16.72
CA PRO A 132 16.60 -11.89 17.36
C PRO A 132 15.17 -12.18 17.83
N THR A 133 14.81 -13.45 18.01
CA THR A 133 13.44 -13.89 18.38
C THR A 133 12.91 -13.15 19.61
N LYS A 134 13.75 -12.94 20.64
CA LYS A 134 13.38 -12.23 21.88
C LYS A 134 12.99 -10.76 21.61
N LYS A 135 13.79 -10.04 20.81
CA LYS A 135 13.51 -8.65 20.42
C LYS A 135 12.24 -8.54 19.58
N ILE A 136 11.99 -9.50 18.69
CA ILE A 136 10.75 -9.54 17.90
C ILE A 136 9.53 -9.77 18.80
N ALA A 137 9.67 -10.63 19.80
CA ALA A 137 8.61 -10.94 20.77
C ALA A 137 8.22 -9.69 21.57
N GLU A 138 9.22 -8.94 22.06
CA GLU A 138 9.03 -7.64 22.74
C GLU A 138 8.35 -6.62 21.82
N LEU A 139 8.85 -6.43 20.60
CA LEU A 139 8.31 -5.44 19.65
C LEU A 139 6.86 -5.72 19.22
N LEU A 140 6.45 -6.99 19.23
CA LEU A 140 5.11 -7.41 18.80
C LEU A 140 4.16 -7.71 19.96
N ASN A 141 4.60 -7.53 21.22
CA ASN A 141 3.87 -7.94 22.42
C ASN A 141 3.39 -9.40 22.34
N GLN A 142 4.25 -10.29 21.86
CA GLN A 142 3.98 -11.73 21.74
C GLN A 142 4.97 -12.54 22.57
N SER A 143 4.61 -13.79 22.91
CA SER A 143 5.57 -14.68 23.55
C SER A 143 6.69 -15.08 22.57
N PRO A 144 7.94 -15.30 23.04
CA PRO A 144 9.02 -15.82 22.19
C PRO A 144 8.65 -17.13 21.49
N ARG A 145 7.85 -17.98 22.16
CA ARG A 145 7.35 -19.25 21.62
C ARG A 145 6.39 -19.06 20.43
N THR A 146 5.57 -18.01 20.47
CA THR A 146 4.67 -17.63 19.36
C THR A 146 5.47 -17.18 18.14
N VAL A 147 6.51 -16.35 18.35
CA VAL A 147 7.40 -15.90 17.27
C VAL A 147 8.19 -17.06 16.67
N GLU A 148 8.65 -18.02 17.50
CA GLU A 148 9.30 -19.26 17.05
C GLU A 148 8.38 -20.07 16.12
N THR A 149 7.09 -20.15 16.47
CA THR A 149 6.07 -20.84 15.67
C THR A 149 5.88 -20.15 14.32
N HIS A 150 5.74 -18.82 14.31
CA HIS A 150 5.69 -18.06 13.05
C HIS A 150 6.96 -18.22 12.22
N ARG A 151 8.16 -18.22 12.84
CA ARG A 151 9.44 -18.49 12.16
C ARG A 151 9.45 -19.87 11.49
N LYS A 152 8.94 -20.91 12.15
CA LYS A 152 8.79 -22.25 11.56
C LYS A 152 7.80 -22.26 10.40
N ASN A 153 6.66 -21.58 10.54
CA ASN A 153 5.68 -21.48 9.46
C ASN A 153 6.25 -20.74 8.25
N ILE A 154 6.97 -19.64 8.46
CA ILE A 154 7.71 -18.92 7.42
C ILE A 154 8.68 -19.90 6.73
N ARG A 155 9.55 -20.59 7.48
CA ARG A 155 10.48 -21.59 6.91
C ARG A 155 9.77 -22.62 6.03
N ARG A 156 8.63 -23.16 6.48
CA ARG A 156 7.85 -24.13 5.71
C ARG A 156 7.31 -23.50 4.42
N LYS A 157 6.69 -22.31 4.51
CA LYS A 157 6.07 -21.62 3.38
C LYS A 157 7.05 -21.16 2.31
N ILE A 158 8.30 -20.90 2.69
CA ILE A 158 9.37 -20.47 1.77
C ILE A 158 10.29 -21.62 1.32
N GLY A 159 9.93 -22.88 1.58
CA GLY A 159 10.69 -24.05 1.10
C GLY A 159 11.98 -24.37 1.87
N LEU A 160 12.12 -23.84 3.09
CA LEU A 160 13.19 -24.16 4.05
C LEU A 160 12.79 -25.19 5.12
N GLY A 161 11.60 -25.81 4.99
CA GLY A 161 11.20 -26.93 5.85
C GLY A 161 12.24 -28.05 5.80
N GLY A 162 12.78 -28.44 6.97
CA GLY A 162 13.77 -29.52 7.08
C GLY A 162 15.19 -29.21 6.59
N LYS A 163 15.44 -28.04 5.99
CA LYS A 163 16.78 -27.66 5.50
C LYS A 163 17.58 -26.93 6.58
N ARG A 164 18.92 -27.08 6.61
CA ARG A 164 19.82 -26.34 7.52
C ARG A 164 20.10 -24.88 7.12
N ALA A 165 19.46 -24.37 6.08
CA ALA A 165 19.70 -23.02 5.58
C ALA A 165 19.25 -21.91 6.56
N ASN A 166 20.00 -20.82 6.57
CA ASN A 166 19.72 -19.64 7.38
C ASN A 166 18.50 -18.88 6.83
N LEU A 167 17.49 -18.66 7.69
CA LEU A 167 16.25 -17.99 7.31
C LEU A 167 16.49 -16.54 6.85
N ARG A 168 17.37 -15.79 7.54
CA ARG A 168 17.66 -14.39 7.19
C ARG A 168 18.36 -14.29 5.85
N SER A 169 19.42 -15.06 5.63
CA SER A 169 20.16 -15.06 4.35
C SER A 169 19.24 -15.43 3.18
N HIS A 170 18.34 -16.39 3.37
CA HIS A 170 17.39 -16.77 2.33
C HIS A 170 16.30 -15.72 2.10
N LEU A 171 15.86 -15.01 3.14
CA LEU A 171 14.94 -13.89 2.99
C LEU A 171 15.57 -12.69 2.27
N LEU A 172 16.90 -12.52 2.38
CA LEU A 172 17.64 -11.48 1.64
C LEU A 172 17.85 -11.86 0.18
N SER A 173 18.01 -13.15 -0.14
CA SER A 173 18.18 -13.62 -1.53
C SER A 173 16.93 -13.52 -2.41
N PHE A 174 15.81 -13.01 -1.88
CA PHE A 174 14.61 -12.71 -2.68
C PHE A 174 14.58 -11.26 -3.20
N ASP A 175 15.59 -10.45 -2.85
CA ASP A 175 15.76 -9.08 -3.34
C ASP A 175 16.84 -8.92 -4.43
N ASP A 176 17.56 -10.01 -4.76
CA ASP A 176 18.53 -10.10 -5.87
C ASP A 176 17.91 -10.84 -7.07
#